data_AF-A0A924N2V3-F1
#
_entry.id   AF-A0A924N2V3-F1
#
_cell.length_a   1.000
_cell.length_b   1.000
_cell.length_c   1.000
_cell.angle_alpha   90.00
_cell.angle_beta   90.00
_cell.angle_gamma   90.00
#
_symmetry.space_group_name_H-M   'P 1'
#
loop_
_entity.id
_entity.type
_entity.pdbx_description
1 polymer ?
#
loop_
_entity_poly.entity_id
_entity_poly.type
_entity_poly.pdbx_seq_one_letter_code
_entity_poly.pdbx_strand_id
1 'polypeptide(L)'
;MRLVMTSWRVAVAAVVLGAFLAGAAHARAAPPPVAPPVVPPFAPPFAPAVSDTATPPAPPANLTFSQFSGAIVGVGLKALPGPDGKLVPAKAANFDSIRFQPDGGYPAFDMLVVNQADKQALRLGANKRIIPPKPGRADLVWIDVDDPVTATKVMKITGIARPVDPWMVGWTVCGVTAALLLVAFLASGGKPLRFITGHDGRLSNSQFQLALWFGVVAIAYGSMLVLRVLLLGAEFISGIGLTVNVLALTGLSAVTFGGAKLVATQKQNAASDTANADAQTAAVTAKTAADAANSSTAAVANLDAGDPAVAGATLSATTAVQVATVAATSAALLANRAANTPAAKDMPAAAAGTVKARLLDLFKNGEGETDLGDFQMILISVVAAGIFAVSSIHVMLLLDIAKDILLPDVDSALLAIFGLGQGAYLVKKAVLPAGKG
;
A
#
# COMPACT_ATOMS: atom_id res chain seq x y z
N MET A 1 -20.47 13.83 22.86
CA MET A 1 -21.43 13.05 22.03
C MET A 1 -21.53 13.53 20.58
N ARG A 2 -21.62 14.83 20.28
CA ARG A 2 -21.66 15.34 18.88
C ARG A 2 -20.41 15.06 18.03
N LEU A 3 -19.23 14.91 18.65
CA LEU A 3 -17.97 14.60 17.93
C LEU A 3 -17.86 13.14 17.46
N VAL A 4 -18.58 12.22 18.11
CA VAL A 4 -18.59 10.78 17.75
C VAL A 4 -19.49 10.53 16.55
N MET A 5 -20.59 11.28 16.42
CA MET A 5 -21.50 11.19 15.28
C MET A 5 -20.88 11.68 13.96
N THR A 6 -19.98 12.68 13.99
CA THR A 6 -19.30 13.15 12.78
C THR A 6 -18.24 12.17 12.27
N SER A 7 -17.53 11.48 13.18
CA SER A 7 -16.56 10.43 12.81
C SER A 7 -17.23 9.22 12.14
N TRP A 8 -18.39 8.78 12.65
CA TRP A 8 -19.14 7.69 12.03
C TRP A 8 -19.63 8.07 10.62
N ARG A 9 -20.18 9.28 10.44
CA ARG A 9 -20.65 9.74 9.13
C ARG A 9 -19.55 9.79 8.08
N VAL A 10 -18.32 10.14 8.45
CA VAL A 10 -17.16 10.15 7.54
C VAL A 10 -16.71 8.72 7.19
N ALA A 11 -16.69 7.81 8.16
CA ALA A 11 -16.36 6.41 7.91
C ALA A 11 -17.39 5.72 6.99
N VAL A 12 -18.69 6.01 7.19
CA VAL A 12 -19.75 5.51 6.31
C VAL A 12 -19.65 6.13 4.92
N ALA A 13 -19.35 7.44 4.81
CA ALA A 13 -19.16 8.09 3.51
C ALA A 13 -17.98 7.50 2.72
N ALA A 14 -16.88 7.13 3.39
CA ALA A 14 -15.73 6.49 2.75
C ALA A 14 -16.05 5.07 2.25
N VAL A 15 -16.82 4.29 3.03
CA VAL A 15 -17.30 2.96 2.62
C VAL A 15 -18.29 3.07 1.45
N VAL A 16 -19.18 4.07 1.47
CA VAL A 16 -20.13 4.34 0.38
C VAL A 16 -19.41 4.81 -0.89
N LEU A 17 -18.38 5.63 -0.78
CA LEU A 17 -17.58 6.08 -1.94
C LEU A 17 -16.78 4.92 -2.56
N GLY A 18 -16.24 4.03 -1.73
CA GLY A 18 -15.61 2.78 -2.20
C GLY A 18 -16.60 1.86 -2.93
N ALA A 19 -17.82 1.73 -2.40
CA ALA A 19 -18.90 0.98 -3.06
C ALA A 19 -19.36 1.64 -4.36
N PHE A 20 -19.38 2.97 -4.44
CA PHE A 20 -19.74 3.73 -5.65
C PHE A 20 -18.68 3.59 -6.76
N LEU A 21 -17.40 3.61 -6.42
CA LEU A 21 -16.31 3.39 -7.39
C LEU A 21 -16.28 1.95 -7.90
N ALA A 22 -16.61 0.97 -7.04
CA ALA A 22 -16.80 -0.42 -7.46
C ALA A 22 -18.04 -0.60 -8.35
N GLY A 23 -19.11 0.17 -8.11
CA GLY A 23 -20.33 0.19 -8.93
C GLY A 23 -20.17 0.92 -10.27
N ALA A 24 -19.34 1.95 -10.34
CA ALA A 24 -19.08 2.69 -11.59
C ALA A 24 -18.36 1.84 -12.65
N ALA A 25 -17.59 0.83 -12.23
CA ALA A 25 -17.00 -0.16 -13.13
C ALA A 25 -18.03 -1.12 -13.79
N HIS A 26 -19.31 -1.05 -13.40
CA HIS A 26 -20.42 -1.82 -14.00
C HIS A 26 -21.28 -1.02 -14.99
N ALA A 27 -20.98 0.25 -15.27
CA ALA A 27 -21.69 1.02 -16.29
C ALA A 27 -21.20 0.62 -17.70
N ARG A 28 -21.67 -0.53 -18.19
CA ARG A 28 -21.57 -0.91 -19.60
C ARG A 28 -22.28 0.17 -20.45
N ALA A 29 -21.54 0.88 -21.30
CA ALA A 29 -22.13 1.68 -22.35
C ALA A 29 -23.03 0.76 -23.21
N ALA A 30 -24.30 1.15 -23.35
CA ALA A 30 -25.20 0.46 -24.28
C ALA A 30 -24.58 0.51 -25.69
N PRO A 31 -24.49 -0.62 -26.42
CA PRO A 31 -24.00 -0.59 -27.78
C PRO A 31 -24.90 0.31 -28.63
N PRO A 32 -24.34 1.07 -29.59
CA PRO A 32 -25.14 1.91 -30.47
C PRO A 32 -26.13 1.05 -31.25
N PRO A 33 -27.33 1.59 -31.59
CA PRO A 33 -28.34 0.86 -32.32
C PRO A 33 -27.80 0.42 -33.67
N VAL A 34 -27.72 -0.90 -33.87
CA VAL A 34 -27.33 -1.52 -35.13
C VAL A 34 -28.44 -1.26 -36.14
N ALA A 35 -28.09 -0.68 -37.29
CA ALA A 35 -29.03 -0.44 -38.39
C ALA A 35 -29.65 -1.77 -38.85
N PRO A 36 -30.96 -1.80 -39.18
CA PRO A 36 -31.63 -3.02 -39.59
C PRO A 36 -30.98 -3.57 -40.88
N PRO A 37 -30.83 -4.90 -40.99
CA PRO A 37 -30.21 -5.52 -42.15
C PRO A 37 -31.05 -5.27 -43.41
N VAL A 38 -30.36 -4.90 -44.50
CA VAL A 38 -30.92 -4.81 -45.84
C VAL A 38 -31.33 -6.22 -46.27
N VAL A 39 -32.64 -6.42 -46.46
CA VAL A 39 -33.25 -7.67 -46.92
C VAL A 39 -33.02 -7.81 -48.43
N PRO A 40 -32.26 -8.80 -48.93
CA PRO A 40 -32.21 -9.07 -50.35
C PRO A 40 -33.53 -9.71 -50.84
N PRO A 41 -33.92 -9.50 -52.10
CA PRO A 41 -35.21 -9.90 -52.61
C PRO A 41 -35.37 -11.42 -52.74
N PHE A 42 -36.61 -11.83 -52.45
CA PHE A 42 -37.24 -13.14 -52.60
C PHE A 42 -36.67 -14.08 -53.68
N ALA A 43 -36.50 -15.35 -53.29
CA ALA A 43 -36.46 -16.53 -54.16
C ALA A 43 -37.25 -17.69 -53.51
N PRO A 44 -37.75 -18.68 -54.29
CA PRO A 44 -39.09 -19.28 -54.18
C PRO A 44 -39.26 -20.39 -53.12
N PRO A 45 -40.52 -20.83 -52.86
CA PRO A 45 -40.88 -21.63 -51.71
C PRO A 45 -40.75 -23.15 -51.95
N PHE A 46 -40.69 -23.86 -50.83
CA PHE A 46 -40.78 -25.32 -50.62
C PHE A 46 -39.48 -26.13 -50.75
N ALA A 47 -38.89 -26.43 -49.59
CA ALA A 47 -38.16 -27.67 -49.34
C ALA A 47 -38.80 -28.38 -48.12
N PRO A 48 -39.02 -29.70 -48.16
CA PRO A 48 -39.75 -30.44 -47.14
C PRO A 48 -38.93 -30.65 -45.85
N ALA A 49 -39.66 -30.89 -44.76
CA ALA A 49 -39.17 -31.08 -43.40
C ALA A 49 -37.94 -32.00 -43.30
N VAL A 50 -36.85 -31.46 -42.77
CA VAL A 50 -35.63 -32.22 -42.43
C VAL A 50 -35.91 -33.05 -41.18
N SER A 51 -35.67 -34.36 -41.31
CA SER A 51 -35.83 -35.34 -40.25
C SER A 51 -34.76 -35.19 -39.16
N ASP A 52 -35.17 -35.31 -37.89
CA ASP A 52 -34.38 -35.23 -36.65
C ASP A 52 -33.37 -36.39 -36.44
N THR A 53 -32.70 -36.84 -37.49
CA THR A 53 -31.70 -37.92 -37.45
C THR A 53 -30.32 -37.48 -37.92
N ALA A 54 -30.06 -36.18 -37.95
CA ALA A 54 -28.73 -35.67 -38.34
C ALA A 54 -27.70 -36.08 -37.28
N THR A 55 -26.85 -37.03 -37.66
CA THR A 55 -25.59 -37.34 -36.98
C THR A 55 -24.86 -36.03 -36.70
N PRO A 56 -24.36 -35.80 -35.46
CA PRO A 56 -23.65 -34.57 -35.15
C PRO A 56 -22.53 -34.36 -36.18
N PRO A 57 -22.36 -33.12 -36.69
CA PRO A 57 -21.37 -32.84 -37.72
C PRO A 57 -19.99 -33.30 -37.24
N ALA A 58 -19.26 -34.00 -38.11
CA ALA A 58 -17.88 -34.40 -37.83
C ALA A 58 -17.07 -33.15 -37.46
N PRO A 59 -16.26 -33.19 -36.39
CA PRO A 59 -15.49 -32.04 -35.97
C PRO A 59 -14.58 -31.58 -37.14
N PRO A 60 -14.49 -30.26 -37.41
CA PRO A 60 -13.68 -29.76 -38.50
C PRO A 60 -12.21 -30.17 -38.29
N ALA A 61 -11.59 -30.70 -39.36
CA ALA A 61 -10.25 -31.32 -39.31
C ALA A 61 -9.09 -30.36 -38.98
N ASN A 62 -9.36 -29.06 -38.81
CA ASN A 62 -8.36 -28.01 -38.64
C ASN A 62 -8.71 -27.07 -37.48
N LEU A 63 -8.99 -27.61 -36.31
CA LEU A 63 -9.13 -26.79 -35.11
C LEU A 63 -7.76 -26.50 -34.52
N THR A 64 -7.30 -25.26 -34.60
CA THR A 64 -6.11 -24.79 -33.89
C THR A 64 -6.47 -24.38 -32.47
N PHE A 65 -5.62 -24.74 -31.50
CA PHE A 65 -5.95 -24.88 -30.08
C PHE A 65 -6.17 -23.57 -29.29
N SER A 66 -6.14 -22.40 -29.91
CA SER A 66 -6.41 -21.14 -29.19
C SER A 66 -7.90 -20.92 -28.85
N GLN A 67 -8.79 -21.88 -29.17
CA GLN A 67 -10.23 -21.69 -29.14
C GLN A 67 -11.04 -22.63 -28.23
N PHE A 68 -10.44 -23.62 -27.57
CA PHE A 68 -11.18 -24.48 -26.64
C PHE A 68 -11.10 -23.92 -25.21
N SER A 69 -12.07 -23.07 -24.87
CA SER A 69 -12.50 -22.87 -23.48
C SER A 69 -13.60 -23.91 -23.20
N GLY A 70 -13.51 -24.62 -22.09
CA GLY A 70 -14.54 -25.58 -21.69
C GLY A 70 -14.68 -25.57 -20.17
N ALA A 71 -15.92 -25.72 -19.69
CA ALA A 71 -16.19 -25.81 -18.26
C ALA A 71 -15.99 -27.25 -17.76
N ILE A 72 -15.36 -27.40 -16.59
CA ILE A 72 -15.39 -28.69 -15.90
C ILE A 72 -16.77 -28.85 -15.27
N VAL A 73 -17.60 -29.68 -15.91
CA VAL A 73 -18.96 -29.95 -15.45
C VAL A 73 -18.98 -30.92 -14.27
N GLY A 74 -17.88 -31.62 -14.01
CA GLY A 74 -17.69 -32.34 -12.74
C GLY A 74 -16.27 -32.86 -12.53
N VAL A 75 -15.72 -32.62 -11.34
CA VAL A 75 -14.61 -33.41 -10.79
C VAL A 75 -15.27 -34.51 -9.96
N GLY A 76 -15.68 -35.59 -10.64
CA GLY A 76 -16.63 -36.55 -10.08
C GLY A 76 -16.42 -37.95 -10.61
N LEU A 77 -16.23 -38.85 -9.65
CA LEU A 77 -16.04 -40.29 -9.75
C LEU A 77 -17.07 -40.95 -10.67
N LYS A 78 -16.61 -41.51 -11.78
CA LYS A 78 -17.28 -42.73 -12.24
C LYS A 78 -17.00 -43.76 -11.16
N ALA A 79 -18.04 -44.40 -10.63
CA ALA A 79 -17.85 -45.68 -9.99
C ALA A 79 -17.22 -46.57 -11.06
N LEU A 80 -15.91 -46.76 -10.97
CA LEU A 80 -15.20 -47.65 -11.86
C LEU A 80 -15.73 -49.05 -11.54
N PRO A 81 -16.06 -49.86 -12.55
CA PRO A 81 -16.32 -51.26 -12.30
C PRO A 81 -15.08 -51.82 -11.59
N GLY A 82 -15.26 -52.40 -10.41
CA GLY A 82 -14.22 -53.16 -9.76
C GLY A 82 -13.76 -54.31 -10.66
N PRO A 83 -12.66 -55.01 -10.32
CA PRO A 83 -12.29 -56.24 -11.02
C PRO A 83 -13.42 -57.29 -11.05
N ASP A 84 -14.45 -57.14 -10.21
CA ASP A 84 -15.67 -57.93 -10.14
C ASP A 84 -16.87 -57.34 -10.90
N GLY A 85 -16.70 -56.23 -11.63
CA GLY A 85 -17.76 -55.56 -12.39
C GLY A 85 -18.76 -54.77 -11.54
N LYS A 86 -18.60 -54.73 -10.21
CA LYS A 86 -19.49 -53.97 -9.33
C LYS A 86 -19.06 -52.50 -9.25
N LEU A 87 -20.04 -51.61 -9.27
CA LEU A 87 -19.83 -50.18 -9.07
C LEU A 87 -19.36 -49.95 -7.63
N VAL A 88 -18.09 -49.56 -7.45
CA VAL A 88 -17.57 -49.17 -6.13
C VAL A 88 -18.27 -47.87 -5.71
N PRO A 89 -18.94 -47.83 -4.55
CA PRO A 89 -19.66 -46.63 -4.12
C PRO A 89 -18.68 -45.46 -3.98
N ALA A 90 -19.08 -44.28 -4.48
CA ALA A 90 -18.33 -43.02 -4.54
C ALA A 90 -17.86 -42.45 -3.18
N LYS A 91 -17.89 -43.25 -2.11
CA LYS A 91 -17.51 -42.88 -0.75
C LYS A 91 -15.99 -42.79 -0.54
N ALA A 92 -15.20 -43.29 -1.49
CA ALA A 92 -13.79 -42.99 -1.62
C ALA A 92 -13.58 -42.25 -2.94
N ALA A 93 -13.36 -40.94 -2.88
CA ALA A 93 -13.07 -40.16 -4.07
C ALA A 93 -11.69 -40.52 -4.63
N ASN A 94 -11.65 -41.50 -5.53
CA ASN A 94 -10.59 -41.71 -6.48
C ASN A 94 -10.53 -40.52 -7.47
N PHE A 95 -9.69 -39.53 -7.16
CA PHE A 95 -9.37 -38.38 -8.03
C PHE A 95 -8.57 -38.79 -9.30
N ASP A 96 -8.76 -40.03 -9.77
CA ASP A 96 -8.04 -40.64 -10.88
C ASP A 96 -8.56 -40.18 -12.24
N SER A 97 -9.73 -39.54 -12.32
CA SER A 97 -10.28 -39.03 -13.59
C SER A 97 -11.03 -37.70 -13.42
N ILE A 98 -10.97 -36.87 -14.46
CA ILE A 98 -11.71 -35.61 -14.59
C ILE A 98 -12.69 -35.75 -15.76
N ARG A 99 -13.94 -35.33 -15.58
CA ARG A 99 -14.93 -35.27 -16.66
C ARG A 99 -14.97 -33.86 -17.24
N PHE A 100 -14.57 -33.72 -18.49
CA PHE A 100 -14.65 -32.48 -19.25
C PHE A 100 -15.96 -32.44 -20.02
N GLN A 101 -16.63 -31.28 -20.03
CA GLN A 101 -17.72 -31.03 -20.94
C GLN A 101 -17.36 -29.78 -21.76
N PRO A 102 -16.99 -29.96 -23.03
CA PRO A 102 -16.64 -28.83 -23.88
C PRO A 102 -17.87 -27.93 -24.12
N ASP A 103 -17.62 -26.64 -24.31
CA ASP A 103 -18.65 -25.72 -24.78
C ASP A 103 -19.09 -26.10 -26.20
N GLY A 104 -20.36 -25.83 -26.55
CA GLY A 104 -20.87 -26.12 -27.91
C GLY A 104 -21.62 -27.44 -28.07
N GLY A 105 -22.08 -28.06 -26.97
CA GLY A 105 -22.97 -29.22 -27.02
C GLY A 105 -22.27 -30.57 -27.25
N TYR A 106 -20.94 -30.60 -27.14
CA TYR A 106 -20.18 -31.84 -27.20
C TYR A 106 -20.47 -32.73 -25.97
N PRO A 107 -20.49 -34.06 -26.15
CA PRO A 107 -20.66 -34.98 -25.03
C PRO A 107 -19.49 -34.84 -24.07
N ALA A 108 -19.79 -34.98 -22.78
CA ALA A 108 -18.74 -35.02 -21.77
C ALA A 108 -17.85 -36.25 -21.95
N PHE A 109 -16.56 -36.12 -21.72
CA PHE A 109 -15.60 -37.22 -21.77
C PHE A 109 -14.71 -37.24 -20.53
N ASP A 110 -14.24 -38.43 -20.16
CA ASP A 110 -13.43 -38.67 -18.96
C ASP A 110 -11.94 -38.73 -19.37
N MET A 111 -11.07 -37.99 -18.70
CA MET A 111 -9.61 -38.10 -18.85
C MET A 111 -8.97 -38.65 -17.58
N LEU A 112 -7.97 -39.52 -17.73
CA LEU A 112 -7.21 -40.08 -16.61
C LEU A 112 -6.16 -39.06 -16.10
N VAL A 113 -6.12 -38.85 -14.79
CA VAL A 113 -5.09 -38.07 -14.11
C VAL A 113 -3.97 -39.01 -13.70
N VAL A 114 -2.83 -38.91 -14.38
CA VAL A 114 -1.72 -39.85 -14.17
C VAL A 114 -0.89 -39.47 -12.95
N ASN A 115 -0.64 -38.17 -12.75
CA ASN A 115 0.26 -37.67 -11.72
C ASN A 115 -0.37 -37.66 -10.32
N GLN A 116 0.31 -38.26 -9.34
CA GLN A 116 -0.18 -38.34 -7.96
C GLN A 116 -0.30 -36.97 -7.27
N ALA A 117 0.55 -36.00 -7.61
CA ALA A 117 0.46 -34.64 -7.06
C ALA A 117 -0.83 -33.94 -7.53
N ASP A 118 -1.20 -34.15 -8.79
CA ASP A 118 -2.41 -33.57 -9.39
C ASP A 118 -3.68 -34.15 -8.76
N LYS A 119 -3.67 -35.46 -8.43
CA LYS A 119 -4.76 -36.09 -7.67
C LYS A 119 -4.92 -35.48 -6.28
N GLN A 120 -3.82 -35.13 -5.61
CA GLN A 120 -3.88 -34.44 -4.33
C GLN A 120 -4.41 -33.01 -4.47
N ALA A 121 -4.01 -32.28 -5.52
CA ALA A 121 -4.54 -30.95 -5.80
C ALA A 121 -6.05 -30.96 -6.06
N LEU A 122 -6.53 -31.91 -6.88
CA LEU A 122 -7.96 -32.14 -7.10
C LEU A 122 -8.68 -32.50 -5.80
N ARG A 123 -8.06 -33.32 -4.95
CA ARG A 123 -8.60 -33.68 -3.63
C ARG A 123 -8.75 -32.47 -2.73
N LEU A 124 -7.76 -31.58 -2.71
CA LEU A 124 -7.81 -30.33 -1.95
C LEU A 124 -8.90 -29.40 -2.49
N GLY A 125 -9.02 -29.24 -3.82
CA GLY A 125 -10.07 -28.42 -4.43
C GLY A 125 -11.48 -28.97 -4.21
N ALA A 126 -11.66 -30.28 -4.27
CA ALA A 126 -12.95 -30.93 -4.05
C ALA A 126 -13.36 -31.02 -2.57
N ASN A 127 -12.42 -30.87 -1.64
CA ASN A 127 -12.69 -30.99 -0.22
C ASN A 127 -13.51 -29.79 0.32
N LYS A 128 -14.42 -30.12 1.25
CA LYS A 128 -15.29 -29.25 2.06
C LYS A 128 -15.41 -27.79 1.60
N ARG A 129 -16.38 -27.53 0.72
CA ARG A 129 -16.97 -26.19 0.60
C ARG A 129 -17.73 -25.85 1.88
N ILE A 130 -17.31 -24.80 2.59
CA ILE A 130 -18.11 -24.19 3.66
C ILE A 130 -19.38 -23.59 3.06
N ILE A 131 -19.27 -22.99 1.86
CA ILE A 131 -20.37 -22.36 1.13
C ILE A 131 -20.65 -23.18 -0.15
N PRO A 132 -21.87 -23.72 -0.35
CA PRO A 132 -22.19 -24.49 -1.54
C PRO A 132 -22.05 -23.66 -2.83
N PRO A 133 -21.65 -24.27 -3.97
CA PRO A 133 -21.58 -23.55 -5.24
C PRO A 133 -22.94 -23.00 -5.66
N LYS A 134 -22.95 -21.76 -6.16
CA LYS A 134 -24.05 -21.31 -7.01
C LYS A 134 -24.01 -22.09 -8.34
N PRO A 135 -25.16 -22.46 -8.90
CA PRO A 135 -25.22 -23.07 -10.22
C PRO A 135 -24.50 -22.19 -11.25
N GLY A 136 -23.68 -22.79 -12.13
CA GLY A 136 -22.93 -22.06 -13.16
C GLY A 136 -21.55 -21.54 -12.73
N ARG A 137 -21.02 -21.95 -11.57
CA ARG A 137 -19.65 -21.62 -11.14
C ARG A 137 -18.84 -22.84 -10.77
N ALA A 138 -18.34 -23.49 -11.81
CA ALA A 138 -17.33 -24.53 -11.70
C ALA A 138 -15.96 -23.92 -11.34
N ASP A 139 -15.11 -24.73 -10.71
CA ASP A 139 -13.70 -24.39 -10.56
C ASP A 139 -13.03 -24.47 -11.96
N LEU A 140 -12.11 -23.55 -12.24
CA LEU A 140 -11.31 -23.52 -13.46
C LEU A 140 -10.06 -24.37 -13.24
N VAL A 141 -9.75 -25.25 -14.19
CA VAL A 141 -8.53 -26.06 -14.15
C VAL A 141 -7.80 -25.86 -15.46
N TRP A 142 -6.51 -25.55 -15.37
CA TRP A 142 -5.61 -25.52 -16.51
C TRP A 142 -4.84 -26.84 -16.55
N ILE A 143 -4.82 -27.47 -17.72
CA ILE A 143 -4.20 -28.77 -17.95
C ILE A 143 -3.26 -28.72 -19.15
N ASP A 144 -2.14 -29.42 -19.05
CA ASP A 144 -1.31 -29.83 -20.16
C ASP A 144 -1.72 -31.25 -20.56
N VAL A 145 -1.91 -31.48 -21.86
CA VAL A 145 -2.33 -32.76 -22.43
C VAL A 145 -1.22 -33.36 -23.28
N ASP A 146 -1.31 -34.67 -23.55
CA ASP A 146 -0.32 -35.42 -24.32
C ASP A 146 -0.26 -35.01 -25.80
N ASP A 147 -1.42 -34.87 -26.43
CA ASP A 147 -1.57 -34.37 -27.80
C ASP A 147 -2.66 -33.29 -27.81
N PRO A 148 -2.39 -32.07 -28.30
CA PRO A 148 -3.41 -31.02 -28.38
C PRO A 148 -4.54 -31.36 -29.37
N VAL A 149 -4.33 -32.21 -30.38
CA VAL A 149 -5.38 -32.55 -31.36
C VAL A 149 -6.23 -33.72 -30.87
N THR A 150 -5.61 -34.70 -30.24
CA THR A 150 -6.28 -35.91 -29.73
C THR A 150 -5.92 -36.16 -28.27
N ALA A 151 -6.31 -35.25 -27.38
CA ALA A 151 -5.98 -35.34 -25.97
C ALA A 151 -6.57 -36.61 -25.34
N THR A 152 -5.71 -37.58 -25.01
CA THR A 152 -6.12 -38.82 -24.34
C THR A 152 -5.73 -38.84 -22.87
N LYS A 153 -4.70 -38.08 -22.49
CA LYS A 153 -4.14 -38.08 -21.12
C LYS A 153 -3.87 -36.65 -20.65
N VAL A 154 -4.18 -36.40 -19.38
CA VAL A 154 -3.69 -35.20 -18.69
C VAL A 154 -2.26 -35.48 -18.25
N MET A 155 -1.32 -34.75 -18.83
CA MET A 155 0.10 -34.86 -18.51
C MET A 155 0.44 -34.11 -17.22
N LYS A 156 -0.18 -32.94 -17.03
CA LYS A 156 0.05 -32.09 -15.86
C LYS A 156 -1.14 -31.17 -15.63
N ILE A 157 -1.55 -30.98 -14.38
CA ILE A 157 -2.42 -29.86 -14.01
C ILE A 157 -1.53 -28.64 -13.73
N THR A 158 -1.68 -27.58 -14.53
CA THR A 158 -0.87 -26.36 -14.40
C THR A 158 -1.43 -25.37 -13.39
N GLY A 159 -2.73 -25.44 -13.08
CA GLY A 159 -3.35 -24.66 -12.02
C GLY A 159 -4.80 -25.07 -11.80
N ILE A 160 -5.33 -24.72 -10.62
CA ILE A 160 -6.74 -24.89 -10.29
C ILE A 160 -7.19 -23.61 -9.60
N ALA A 161 -8.13 -22.84 -10.16
CA ALA A 161 -8.65 -21.65 -9.50
C ALA A 161 -10.16 -21.72 -9.30
N ARG A 162 -10.61 -21.11 -8.21
CA ARG A 162 -12.01 -20.99 -7.85
C ARG A 162 -12.51 -19.58 -8.17
N PRO A 163 -13.49 -19.41 -9.06
CA PRO A 163 -14.10 -18.11 -9.27
C PRO A 163 -14.83 -17.65 -8.01
N VAL A 164 -14.47 -16.47 -7.52
CA VAL A 164 -15.05 -15.88 -6.31
C VAL A 164 -16.13 -14.88 -6.69
N ASP A 165 -17.20 -14.88 -5.89
CA ASP A 165 -18.27 -13.89 -5.98
C ASP A 165 -17.72 -12.47 -5.77
N PRO A 166 -17.91 -11.51 -6.71
CA PRO A 166 -17.43 -10.14 -6.53
C PRO A 166 -17.94 -9.47 -5.25
N TRP A 167 -19.19 -9.77 -4.87
CA TRP A 167 -19.78 -9.28 -3.62
C TRP A 167 -19.04 -9.79 -2.38
N MET A 168 -18.56 -11.04 -2.42
CA MET A 168 -17.81 -11.67 -1.34
C MET A 168 -16.42 -11.04 -1.24
N VAL A 169 -15.75 -10.82 -2.37
CA VAL A 169 -14.50 -10.04 -2.41
C VAL A 169 -14.72 -8.66 -1.79
N GLY A 170 -15.75 -7.93 -2.22
CA GLY A 170 -16.09 -6.61 -1.67
C GLY A 170 -16.31 -6.63 -0.15
N TRP A 171 -17.09 -7.59 0.38
CA TRP A 171 -17.31 -7.69 1.82
C TRP A 171 -16.03 -8.02 2.59
N THR A 172 -15.19 -8.92 2.07
CA THR A 172 -13.91 -9.24 2.73
C THR A 172 -12.96 -8.06 2.75
N VAL A 173 -12.84 -7.32 1.65
CA VAL A 173 -12.06 -6.07 1.58
C VAL A 173 -12.58 -5.06 2.60
N CYS A 174 -13.88 -4.77 2.60
CA CYS A 174 -14.48 -3.85 3.57
C CYS A 174 -14.30 -4.31 5.02
N GLY A 175 -14.46 -5.60 5.30
CA GLY A 175 -14.30 -6.18 6.62
C GLY A 175 -12.88 -6.06 7.15
N VAL A 176 -11.88 -6.36 6.32
CA VAL A 176 -10.46 -6.23 6.67
C VAL A 176 -10.08 -4.76 6.83
N THR A 177 -10.56 -3.86 5.94
CA THR A 177 -10.36 -2.42 6.12
C THR A 177 -10.95 -1.92 7.44
N ALA A 178 -12.17 -2.31 7.78
CA ALA A 178 -12.81 -1.93 9.04
C ALA A 178 -12.02 -2.45 10.25
N ALA A 179 -11.53 -3.70 10.19
CA ALA A 179 -10.69 -4.27 11.24
C ALA A 179 -9.38 -3.50 11.42
N LEU A 180 -8.68 -3.17 10.33
CA LEU A 180 -7.45 -2.37 10.39
C LEU A 180 -7.70 -0.95 10.93
N LEU A 181 -8.80 -0.30 10.50
CA LEU A 181 -9.18 1.01 11.03
C LEU A 181 -9.55 0.96 12.51
N LEU A 182 -10.20 -0.12 12.96
CA LEU A 182 -10.49 -0.33 14.37
C LEU A 182 -9.19 -0.50 15.18
N VAL A 183 -8.24 -1.30 14.69
CA VAL A 183 -6.92 -1.47 15.33
C VAL A 183 -6.19 -0.13 15.39
N ALA A 184 -6.17 0.64 14.30
CA ALA A 184 -5.58 1.98 14.29
C ALA A 184 -6.31 2.93 15.25
N PHE A 185 -7.63 2.90 15.31
CA PHE A 185 -8.42 3.71 16.23
C PHE A 185 -8.07 3.39 17.69
N LEU A 186 -8.01 2.10 18.05
CA LEU A 186 -7.64 1.65 19.41
C LEU A 186 -6.19 2.03 19.74
N ALA A 187 -5.25 1.75 18.84
CA ALA A 187 -3.82 2.04 19.04
C ALA A 187 -3.51 3.55 19.17
N SER A 188 -4.36 4.42 18.61
CA SER A 188 -4.19 5.88 18.66
C SER A 188 -4.96 6.57 19.78
N GLY A 189 -5.64 5.82 20.66
CA GLY A 189 -6.51 6.39 21.69
C GLY A 189 -7.71 7.13 21.09
N GLY A 190 -8.27 6.62 19.99
CA GLY A 190 -9.44 7.15 19.30
C GLY A 190 -9.16 8.26 18.28
N LYS A 191 -7.89 8.45 17.89
CA LYS A 191 -7.46 9.50 16.95
C LYS A 191 -6.62 8.90 15.82
N PRO A 192 -7.19 8.08 14.92
CA PRO A 192 -6.43 7.33 13.91
C PRO A 192 -5.68 8.25 12.94
N LEU A 193 -6.14 9.50 12.76
CA LEU A 193 -5.45 10.51 11.97
C LEU A 193 -4.04 10.84 12.53
N ARG A 194 -3.75 10.52 13.80
CA ARG A 194 -2.42 10.69 14.38
C ARG A 194 -1.32 9.92 13.66
N PHE A 195 -1.66 8.86 12.93
CA PHE A 195 -0.68 8.11 12.15
C PHE A 195 -0.25 8.83 10.86
N ILE A 196 -1.07 9.76 10.36
CA ILE A 196 -0.78 10.52 9.13
C ILE A 196 -0.47 11.99 9.40
N THR A 197 -0.71 12.48 10.62
CA THR A 197 -0.32 13.83 11.03
C THR A 197 1.10 13.83 11.59
N GLY A 198 1.95 14.68 11.02
CA GLY A 198 3.30 14.94 11.49
C GLY A 198 3.34 15.66 12.83
N HIS A 199 4.55 15.94 13.31
CA HIS A 199 4.75 16.58 14.62
C HIS A 199 4.14 17.98 14.70
N ASP A 200 4.03 18.65 13.57
CA ASP A 200 3.50 20.02 13.42
C ASP A 200 1.96 20.06 13.30
N GLY A 201 1.28 18.92 13.51
CA GLY A 201 -0.18 18.80 13.39
C GLY A 201 -0.71 18.81 11.95
N ARG A 202 0.15 19.03 10.95
CA ARG A 202 -0.16 18.94 9.51
C ARG A 202 -0.05 17.50 9.02
N LEU A 203 -0.67 17.18 7.88
CA LEU A 203 -0.45 15.88 7.23
C LEU A 203 1.01 15.77 6.77
N SER A 204 1.66 14.65 7.07
CA SER A 204 3.01 14.36 6.59
C SER A 204 2.94 13.47 5.37
N ASN A 205 3.57 13.89 4.27
CA ASN A 205 3.59 13.14 3.02
C ASN A 205 4.16 11.72 3.20
N SER A 206 5.29 11.58 3.88
CA SER A 206 5.90 10.26 4.10
C SER A 206 5.05 9.35 4.99
N GLN A 207 4.40 9.91 6.01
CA GLN A 207 3.47 9.15 6.85
C GLN A 207 2.21 8.72 6.09
N PHE A 208 1.65 9.62 5.28
CA PHE A 208 0.50 9.32 4.43
C PHE A 208 0.84 8.26 3.39
N GLN A 209 1.98 8.37 2.71
CA GLN A 209 2.45 7.38 1.74
C GLN A 209 2.66 6.01 2.38
N LEU A 210 3.31 5.95 3.54
CA LEU A 210 3.49 4.70 4.28
C LEU A 210 2.13 4.11 4.67
N ALA A 211 1.22 4.92 5.23
CA ALA A 211 -0.12 4.46 5.62
C ALA A 211 -0.94 3.98 4.42
N LEU A 212 -0.84 4.66 3.28
CA LEU A 212 -1.51 4.29 2.04
C LEU A 212 -0.97 2.96 1.49
N TRP A 213 0.35 2.88 1.27
CA TRP A 213 0.99 1.69 0.70
C TRP A 213 0.82 0.48 1.61
N PHE A 214 1.21 0.60 2.87
CA PHE A 214 1.11 -0.48 3.84
C PHE A 214 -0.34 -0.87 4.09
N GLY A 215 -1.25 0.12 4.14
CA GLY A 215 -2.68 -0.12 4.26
C GLY A 215 -3.23 -0.97 3.12
N VAL A 216 -2.91 -0.62 1.87
CA VAL A 216 -3.37 -1.39 0.70
C VAL A 216 -2.77 -2.80 0.69
N VAL A 217 -1.48 -2.97 0.97
CA VAL A 217 -0.85 -4.30 1.05
C VAL A 217 -1.47 -5.14 2.17
N ALA A 218 -1.68 -4.56 3.35
CA ALA A 218 -2.31 -5.25 4.48
C ALA A 218 -3.77 -5.63 4.20
N ILE A 219 -4.53 -4.76 3.53
CA ILE A 219 -5.90 -5.06 3.09
C ILE A 219 -5.88 -6.20 2.07
N ALA A 220 -5.00 -6.16 1.07
CA ALA A 220 -4.89 -7.19 0.05
C ALA A 220 -4.54 -8.55 0.69
N TYR A 221 -3.52 -8.58 1.52
CA TYR A 221 -3.07 -9.78 2.24
C TYR A 221 -4.18 -10.35 3.13
N GLY A 222 -4.78 -9.50 3.98
CA GLY A 222 -5.82 -9.92 4.92
C GLY A 222 -7.09 -10.40 4.20
N SER A 223 -7.48 -9.75 3.10
CA SER A 223 -8.66 -10.16 2.34
C SER A 223 -8.44 -11.49 1.63
N MET A 224 -7.24 -11.69 1.04
CA MET A 224 -6.84 -12.96 0.46
C MET A 224 -6.85 -14.08 1.51
N LEU A 225 -6.31 -13.83 2.70
CA LEU A 225 -6.32 -14.77 3.81
C LEU A 225 -7.74 -15.17 4.21
N VAL A 226 -8.63 -14.19 4.41
CA VAL A 226 -10.02 -14.45 4.79
C VAL A 226 -10.75 -15.23 3.69
N LEU A 227 -10.58 -14.86 2.42
CA LEU A 227 -11.17 -15.58 1.29
C LEU A 227 -10.70 -17.03 1.22
N ARG A 228 -9.39 -17.29 1.39
CA ARG A 228 -8.84 -18.65 1.40
C ARG A 228 -9.41 -19.48 2.53
N VAL A 229 -9.45 -18.95 3.75
CA VAL A 229 -10.01 -19.69 4.89
C VAL A 229 -11.50 -19.98 4.70
N LEU A 230 -12.28 -19.02 4.20
CA LEU A 230 -13.72 -19.17 4.00
C LEU A 230 -14.08 -20.11 2.84
N LEU A 231 -13.28 -20.14 1.76
CA LEU A 231 -13.60 -20.89 0.54
C LEU A 231 -12.87 -22.22 0.42
N LEU A 232 -11.64 -22.32 0.94
CA LEU A 232 -10.77 -23.48 0.79
C LEU A 232 -10.55 -24.22 2.11
N GLY A 233 -10.78 -23.59 3.26
CA GLY A 233 -10.64 -24.20 4.59
C GLY A 233 -9.45 -23.66 5.39
N ALA A 234 -9.38 -24.07 6.67
CA ALA A 234 -8.38 -23.57 7.61
C ALA A 234 -6.95 -24.05 7.29
N GLU A 235 -6.81 -25.13 6.53
CA GLU A 235 -5.51 -25.61 6.03
C GLU A 235 -4.80 -24.60 5.09
N PHE A 236 -5.53 -23.61 4.57
CA PHE A 236 -5.00 -22.53 3.72
C PHE A 236 -4.80 -21.20 4.46
N ILE A 237 -4.72 -21.22 5.80
CA ILE A 237 -4.43 -20.03 6.61
C ILE A 237 -3.00 -19.51 6.38
N SER A 238 -2.11 -20.32 5.81
CA SER A 238 -0.72 -19.97 5.53
C SER A 238 -0.40 -20.04 4.02
N GLY A 239 0.85 -19.76 3.65
CA GLY A 239 1.29 -19.84 2.25
C GLY A 239 0.83 -18.66 1.39
N ILE A 240 0.49 -17.51 1.98
CA ILE A 240 0.37 -16.26 1.21
C ILE A 240 1.72 -15.56 1.31
N GLY A 241 2.46 -15.55 0.20
CA GLY A 241 3.72 -14.83 0.07
C GLY A 241 3.53 -13.44 -0.54
N LEU A 242 4.47 -12.56 -0.23
CA LEU A 242 4.67 -11.31 -0.95
C LEU A 242 5.75 -11.52 -2.00
N THR A 243 5.59 -10.92 -3.17
CA THR A 243 6.66 -10.92 -4.16
C THR A 243 7.83 -10.07 -3.67
N VAL A 244 9.00 -10.27 -4.30
CA VAL A 244 10.22 -9.52 -3.97
C VAL A 244 10.00 -8.02 -4.16
N ASN A 245 9.31 -7.59 -5.22
CA ASN A 245 9.10 -6.16 -5.47
C ASN A 245 8.11 -5.54 -4.47
N VAL A 246 7.04 -6.23 -4.08
CA VAL A 246 6.12 -5.76 -3.04
C VAL A 246 6.83 -5.64 -1.69
N LEU A 247 7.67 -6.63 -1.36
CA LEU A 247 8.46 -6.62 -0.13
C LEU A 247 9.50 -5.49 -0.16
N ALA A 248 10.18 -5.29 -1.29
CA ALA A 248 11.14 -4.21 -1.49
C ALA A 248 10.49 -2.83 -1.36
N LEU A 249 9.32 -2.61 -1.98
CA LEU A 249 8.60 -1.34 -1.90
C LEU A 249 8.12 -1.05 -0.46
N THR A 250 7.70 -2.09 0.25
CA THR A 250 7.33 -2.01 1.67
C THR A 250 8.54 -1.67 2.55
N GLY A 251 9.67 -2.36 2.35
CA GLY A 251 10.91 -2.10 3.07
C GLY A 251 11.48 -0.70 2.80
N LEU A 252 11.46 -0.26 1.55
CA LEU A 252 11.92 1.06 1.15
C LEU A 252 11.05 2.17 1.77
N SER A 253 9.73 1.97 1.82
CA SER A 253 8.81 2.89 2.52
C SER A 253 9.14 3.01 4.02
N ALA A 254 9.47 1.89 4.68
CA ALA A 254 9.88 1.88 6.09
C ALA A 254 11.22 2.60 6.30
N VAL A 255 12.20 2.38 5.41
CA VAL A 255 13.50 3.05 5.45
C VAL A 255 13.35 4.56 5.25
N THR A 256 12.56 5.02 4.28
CA THR A 256 12.36 6.47 4.08
C THR A 256 11.69 7.13 5.27
N PHE A 257 10.68 6.48 5.87
CA PHE A 257 10.06 7.01 7.08
C PHE A 257 11.06 7.10 8.25
N GLY A 258 11.83 6.04 8.49
CA GLY A 258 12.86 6.00 9.52
C GLY A 258 13.97 7.03 9.28
N GLY A 259 14.47 7.12 8.06
CA GLY A 259 15.51 8.06 7.63
C GLY A 259 15.08 9.51 7.74
N ALA A 260 13.87 9.85 7.27
CA ALA A 260 13.32 11.20 7.40
C ALA A 260 13.15 11.61 8.87
N LYS A 261 12.73 10.68 9.73
CA LYS A 261 12.60 10.93 11.17
C LYS A 261 13.97 11.10 11.83
N LEU A 262 14.97 10.30 11.47
CA LEU A 262 16.33 10.44 11.97
C LEU A 262 16.93 11.80 11.61
N VAL A 263 16.79 12.23 10.35
CA VAL A 263 17.26 13.56 9.89
C VAL A 263 16.55 14.69 10.63
N ALA A 264 15.23 14.58 10.84
CA ALA A 264 14.49 15.57 11.61
C ALA A 264 14.99 15.68 13.06
N THR A 265 15.19 14.54 13.74
CA THR A 265 15.73 14.52 15.11
C THR A 265 17.16 15.04 15.16
N GLN A 266 18.04 14.64 14.22
CA GLN A 266 19.42 15.13 14.17
C GLN A 266 19.49 16.65 13.97
N LYS A 267 18.65 17.19 13.09
CA LYS A 267 18.57 18.65 12.87
C LYS A 267 18.02 19.39 14.09
N GLN A 268 17.03 18.80 14.76
CA GLN A 268 16.50 19.35 16.01
C GLN A 268 17.56 19.34 17.13
N ASN A 269 18.35 18.27 17.24
CA ASN A 269 19.46 18.18 18.19
C ASN A 269 20.57 19.18 17.85
N ALA A 270 20.99 19.28 16.58
CA ALA A 270 22.01 20.24 16.15
C ALA A 270 21.59 21.70 16.39
N ALA A 271 20.31 22.02 16.16
CA ALA A 271 19.76 23.33 16.52
C ALA A 271 19.80 23.57 18.04
N SER A 272 19.52 22.55 18.84
CA SER A 272 19.60 22.62 20.31
C SER A 272 21.04 22.81 20.80
N ASP A 273 21.99 22.07 20.23
CA ASP A 273 23.41 22.12 20.60
C ASP A 273 24.03 23.46 20.22
N THR A 274 23.67 23.99 19.05
CA THR A 274 24.11 25.33 18.61
C THR A 274 23.57 26.41 19.56
N ALA A 275 22.29 26.33 19.94
CA ALA A 275 21.70 27.27 20.90
C ALA A 275 22.37 27.18 22.29
N ASN A 276 22.72 25.98 22.74
CA ASN A 276 23.42 25.77 24.01
C ASN A 276 24.86 26.31 23.97
N ALA A 277 25.58 26.11 22.86
CA ALA A 277 26.93 26.63 22.67
C ALA A 277 26.94 28.17 22.64
N ASP A 278 26.01 28.78 21.88
CA ASP A 278 25.86 30.23 21.81
C ASP A 278 25.54 30.83 23.21
N ALA A 279 24.68 30.16 23.99
CA ALA A 279 24.36 30.58 25.35
C ALA A 279 25.58 30.47 26.30
N GLN A 280 26.38 29.41 26.18
CA GLN A 280 27.62 29.25 26.98
C GLN A 280 28.67 30.29 26.59
N THR A 281 28.88 30.55 25.30
CA THR A 281 29.80 31.59 24.83
C THR A 281 29.36 32.96 25.34
N ALA A 282 28.08 33.30 25.25
CA ALA A 282 27.55 34.56 25.78
C ALA A 282 27.79 34.69 27.30
N ALA A 283 27.59 33.62 28.07
CA ALA A 283 27.83 33.60 29.52
C ALA A 283 29.31 33.78 29.88
N VAL A 284 30.22 33.12 29.15
CA VAL A 284 31.68 33.27 29.37
C VAL A 284 32.15 34.67 29.01
N THR A 285 31.72 35.22 27.86
CA THR A 285 32.08 36.59 27.45
C THR A 285 31.58 37.64 28.45
N ALA A 286 30.35 37.49 28.96
CA ALA A 286 29.81 38.38 29.99
C ALA A 286 30.62 38.33 31.29
N LYS A 287 31.01 37.13 31.73
CA LYS A 287 31.84 36.94 32.93
C LYS A 287 33.24 37.56 32.77
N THR A 288 33.91 37.29 31.64
CA THR A 288 35.24 37.85 31.37
C THR A 288 35.22 39.38 31.29
N ALA A 289 34.17 39.97 30.72
CA ALA A 289 34.01 41.42 30.68
C ALA A 289 33.83 42.03 32.08
N ALA A 290 33.05 41.37 32.95
CA ALA A 290 32.86 41.81 34.34
C ALA A 290 34.15 41.71 35.17
N ASP A 291 34.91 40.61 35.01
CA ASP A 291 36.18 40.41 35.72
C ASP A 291 37.23 41.45 35.29
N ALA A 292 37.27 41.81 34.00
CA ALA A 292 38.17 42.86 33.48
C ALA A 292 37.80 44.27 33.99
N ALA A 293 36.51 44.58 34.09
CA ALA A 293 36.03 45.85 34.64
C ALA A 293 36.33 45.99 36.14
N ASN A 294 36.16 44.90 36.90
CA ASN A 294 36.49 44.87 38.33
C ASN A 294 37.99 45.02 38.57
N SER A 295 38.83 44.35 37.76
CA SER A 295 40.28 44.41 37.88
C SER A 295 40.85 45.80 37.54
N SER A 296 40.29 46.45 36.52
CA SER A 296 40.68 47.82 36.14
C SER A 296 40.24 48.86 37.16
N THR A 297 39.05 48.72 37.75
CA THR A 297 38.59 49.60 38.84
C THR A 297 39.46 49.47 40.09
N ALA A 298 39.85 48.24 40.46
CA ALA A 298 40.76 47.99 41.58
C ALA A 298 42.16 48.56 41.35
N ALA A 299 42.66 48.53 40.10
CA ALA A 299 43.96 49.12 39.75
C ALA A 299 43.97 50.65 39.86
N VAL A 300 42.87 51.32 39.48
CA VAL A 300 42.75 52.79 39.58
C VAL A 300 42.57 53.25 41.03
N ALA A 301 41.89 52.47 41.86
CA ALA A 301 41.66 52.81 43.28
C ALA A 301 42.95 52.85 44.13
N ASN A 302 44.06 52.26 43.65
CA ASN A 302 45.34 52.21 44.37
C ASN A 302 46.38 53.24 43.88
N LEU A 303 46.04 54.12 42.93
CA LEU A 303 46.95 55.14 42.42
C LEU A 303 46.75 56.47 43.16
N ASP A 304 47.84 57.07 43.62
CA ASP A 304 47.86 58.36 44.31
C ASP A 304 47.61 59.52 43.32
N ALA A 305 46.70 60.45 43.65
CA ALA A 305 46.15 61.43 42.72
C ALA A 305 47.16 62.49 42.20
N GLY A 306 48.39 62.50 42.74
CA GLY A 306 49.45 63.44 42.38
C GLY A 306 50.46 62.94 41.33
N ASP A 307 50.43 61.66 40.93
CA ASP A 307 51.43 61.09 40.03
C ASP A 307 51.08 61.35 38.54
N PRO A 308 51.98 61.92 37.70
CA PRO A 308 51.74 62.07 36.26
C PRO A 308 51.46 60.74 35.53
N ALA A 309 51.83 59.58 36.10
CA ALA A 309 51.42 58.27 35.61
C ALA A 309 49.89 58.04 35.65
N VAL A 310 49.16 58.80 36.47
CA VAL A 310 47.69 58.74 36.62
C VAL A 310 46.98 59.19 35.34
N ALA A 311 47.55 60.10 34.55
CA ALA A 311 46.96 60.52 33.27
C ALA A 311 46.98 59.39 32.23
N GLY A 312 48.06 58.60 32.20
CA GLY A 312 48.15 57.40 31.36
C GLY A 312 47.26 56.24 31.87
N ALA A 313 47.17 56.10 33.18
CA ALA A 313 46.31 55.10 33.82
C ALA A 313 44.82 55.41 33.66
N THR A 314 44.41 56.69 33.70
CA THR A 314 43.02 57.11 33.45
C THR A 314 42.61 56.95 31.98
N LEU A 315 43.53 57.18 31.04
CA LEU A 315 43.29 56.90 29.61
C LEU A 315 43.16 55.38 29.36
N SER A 316 44.02 54.57 30.01
CA SER A 316 43.92 53.10 29.95
C SER A 316 42.67 52.56 30.62
N ALA A 317 42.24 53.15 31.75
CA ALA A 317 41.00 52.79 32.43
C ALA A 317 39.76 53.15 31.60
N THR A 318 39.76 54.32 30.96
CA THR A 318 38.68 54.73 30.04
C THR A 318 38.60 53.80 28.83
N THR A 319 39.76 53.39 28.29
CA THR A 319 39.83 52.40 27.20
C THR A 319 39.35 51.03 27.65
N ALA A 320 39.71 50.59 28.86
CA ALA A 320 39.23 49.34 29.45
C ALA A 320 37.71 49.35 29.68
N VAL A 321 37.15 50.48 30.12
CA VAL A 321 35.69 50.68 30.27
C VAL A 321 34.99 50.63 28.90
N GLN A 322 35.57 51.24 27.86
CA GLN A 322 35.02 51.16 26.50
C GLN A 322 35.07 49.74 25.93
N VAL A 323 36.17 49.01 26.13
CA VAL A 323 36.30 47.60 25.72
C VAL A 323 35.32 46.70 26.49
N ALA A 324 35.15 46.93 27.80
CA ALA A 324 34.16 46.23 28.61
C ALA A 324 32.72 46.53 28.16
N THR A 325 32.43 47.77 27.74
CA THR A 325 31.12 48.17 27.20
C THR A 325 30.83 47.50 25.86
N VAL A 326 31.81 47.43 24.95
CA VAL A 326 31.68 46.74 23.66
C VAL A 326 31.53 45.23 23.87
N ALA A 327 32.27 44.63 24.81
CA ALA A 327 32.15 43.22 25.18
C ALA A 327 30.79 42.91 25.82
N ALA A 328 30.28 43.78 26.69
CA ALA A 328 28.93 43.65 27.27
C ALA A 328 27.84 43.80 26.21
N THR A 329 28.02 44.69 25.24
CA THR A 329 27.06 44.90 24.14
C THR A 329 27.03 43.70 23.18
N SER A 330 28.20 43.13 22.87
CA SER A 330 28.30 41.94 22.03
C SER A 330 27.85 40.67 22.77
N ALA A 331 28.12 40.54 24.08
CA ALA A 331 27.53 39.50 24.92
C ALA A 331 26.00 39.65 25.03
N ALA A 332 25.47 40.87 25.13
CA ALA A 332 24.04 41.12 25.10
C ALA A 332 23.42 40.80 23.73
N LEU A 333 24.10 41.10 22.62
CA LEU A 333 23.67 40.70 21.28
C LEU A 333 23.69 39.19 21.08
N LEU A 334 24.69 38.49 21.62
CA LEU A 334 24.77 37.03 21.60
C LEU A 334 23.73 36.38 22.52
N ALA A 335 23.48 36.95 23.71
CA ALA A 335 22.43 36.50 24.62
C ALA A 335 21.04 36.78 24.05
N ASN A 336 20.85 37.93 23.38
CA ASN A 336 19.61 38.26 22.68
C ASN A 336 19.46 37.38 21.44
N ARG A 337 20.54 37.03 20.75
CA ARG A 337 20.53 36.02 19.69
C ARG A 337 20.20 34.64 20.25
N ALA A 338 20.79 34.21 21.37
CA ALA A 338 20.47 32.92 22.01
C ALA A 338 19.05 32.87 22.58
N ALA A 339 18.52 33.99 23.07
CA ALA A 339 17.15 34.13 23.55
C ALA A 339 16.12 34.23 22.41
N ASN A 340 16.52 34.76 21.25
CA ASN A 340 15.68 34.84 20.04
C ASN A 340 15.91 33.68 19.06
N THR A 341 17.01 32.93 19.20
CA THR A 341 17.18 31.60 18.62
C THR A 341 16.17 30.75 19.38
N PRO A 342 15.11 30.26 18.75
CA PRO A 342 14.10 29.49 19.46
C PRO A 342 14.81 28.28 20.06
N ALA A 343 14.95 28.25 21.40
CA ALA A 343 15.41 27.07 22.09
C ALA A 343 14.58 25.89 21.58
N ALA A 344 15.10 24.67 21.47
CA ALA A 344 14.22 23.54 21.09
C ALA A 344 13.03 23.35 22.07
N LYS A 345 13.08 24.00 23.23
CA LYS A 345 12.00 24.14 24.21
C LYS A 345 10.99 25.28 23.90
N ASP A 346 11.43 26.30 23.16
CA ASP A 346 10.69 27.53 22.81
C ASP A 346 10.50 27.75 21.30
N MET A 347 10.97 26.84 20.43
CA MET A 347 10.25 26.60 19.18
C MET A 347 8.83 26.36 19.67
N PRO A 348 7.87 27.28 19.39
CA PRO A 348 6.52 27.11 19.90
C PRO A 348 6.17 25.70 19.50
N ALA A 349 5.79 24.84 20.46
CA ALA A 349 5.21 23.55 20.13
C ALA A 349 4.09 23.89 19.16
N ALA A 350 4.36 23.74 17.84
CA ALA A 350 3.91 24.67 16.79
C ALA A 350 2.57 25.24 17.19
N ALA A 351 2.54 26.49 17.71
CA ALA A 351 1.48 26.99 18.61
C ALA A 351 0.19 26.28 18.25
N ALA A 352 -0.21 25.32 19.10
CA ALA A 352 -1.20 24.28 18.78
C ALA A 352 -2.63 24.84 18.60
N GLY A 353 -2.74 26.06 18.09
CA GLY A 353 -3.80 26.50 17.22
C GLY A 353 -4.18 25.33 16.33
N THR A 354 -5.45 24.99 16.40
CA THR A 354 -6.04 23.81 15.81
C THR A 354 -6.07 23.98 14.29
N VAL A 355 -4.91 23.97 13.64
CA VAL A 355 -4.81 23.96 12.19
C VAL A 355 -5.44 22.65 11.77
N LYS A 356 -6.68 22.71 11.32
CA LYS A 356 -7.39 21.55 10.79
C LYS A 356 -6.57 21.06 9.61
N ALA A 357 -5.98 19.87 9.75
CA ALA A 357 -5.31 19.15 8.68
C ALA A 357 -6.18 19.20 7.41
N ARG A 358 -5.67 19.81 6.33
CA ARG A 358 -6.37 19.85 5.04
C ARG A 358 -5.67 18.90 4.08
N LEU A 359 -6.43 18.24 3.20
CA LEU A 359 -5.83 17.43 2.13
C LEU A 359 -4.89 18.25 1.23
N LEU A 360 -5.15 19.55 1.08
CA LEU A 360 -4.27 20.48 0.37
C LEU A 360 -2.89 20.63 1.01
N ASP A 361 -2.71 20.30 2.30
CA ASP A 361 -1.39 20.32 2.95
C ASP A 361 -0.45 19.26 2.37
N LEU A 362 -0.98 18.21 1.73
CA LEU A 362 -0.16 17.20 1.06
C LEU A 362 0.58 17.75 -0.18
N PHE A 363 0.05 18.82 -0.77
CA PHE A 363 0.58 19.42 -1.99
C PHE A 363 1.36 20.71 -1.74
N LYS A 364 1.44 21.17 -0.48
CA LYS A 364 2.01 22.45 -0.11
C LYS A 364 3.19 22.29 0.84
N ASN A 365 4.24 23.06 0.63
CA ASN A 365 5.40 23.10 1.51
C ASN A 365 5.12 23.84 2.84
N GLY A 366 6.15 23.97 3.68
CA GLY A 366 6.12 24.71 4.95
C GLY A 366 5.71 26.18 4.80
N GLU A 367 5.95 26.75 3.62
CA GLU A 367 5.70 28.16 3.28
C GLU A 367 4.33 28.36 2.59
N GLY A 368 3.58 27.26 2.36
CA GLY A 368 2.25 27.27 1.75
C GLY A 368 2.25 27.29 0.22
N GLU A 369 3.42 27.21 -0.41
CA GLU A 369 3.60 27.11 -1.86
C GLU A 369 3.44 25.66 -2.33
N THR A 370 3.01 25.47 -3.58
CA THR A 370 2.83 24.11 -4.13
C THR A 370 4.19 23.52 -4.47
N ASP A 371 4.50 22.35 -3.91
CA ASP A 371 5.78 21.69 -4.16
C ASP A 371 5.60 20.56 -5.17
N LEU A 372 6.23 20.71 -6.33
CA LEU A 372 6.15 19.74 -7.41
C LEU A 372 6.68 18.36 -7.01
N GLY A 373 7.73 18.32 -6.17
CA GLY A 373 8.32 17.05 -5.72
C GLY A 373 7.39 16.28 -4.78
N ASP A 374 6.73 16.98 -3.86
CA ASP A 374 5.75 16.40 -2.96
C ASP A 374 4.51 15.89 -3.70
N PHE A 375 4.01 16.68 -4.65
CA PHE A 375 2.93 16.27 -5.56
C PHE A 375 3.31 15.00 -6.33
N GLN A 376 4.49 14.99 -6.96
CA GLN A 376 4.96 13.86 -7.74
C GLN A 376 5.05 12.59 -6.89
N MET A 377 5.60 12.67 -5.67
CA MET A 377 5.72 11.48 -4.82
C MET A 377 4.34 10.91 -4.42
N ILE A 378 3.39 11.78 -4.08
CA ILE A 378 2.04 11.34 -3.72
C ILE A 378 1.33 10.73 -4.93
N LEU A 379 1.46 11.37 -6.11
CA LEU A 379 0.88 10.86 -7.34
C LEU A 379 1.40 9.46 -7.67
N ILE A 380 2.72 9.25 -7.66
CA ILE A 380 3.33 7.93 -7.92
C ILE A 380 2.84 6.90 -6.89
N SER A 381 2.80 7.28 -5.62
CA SER A 381 2.35 6.37 -4.54
C SER A 381 0.88 5.95 -4.71
N VAL A 382 0.01 6.88 -5.09
CA VAL A 382 -1.41 6.59 -5.35
C VAL A 382 -1.58 5.71 -6.58
N VAL A 383 -0.84 5.96 -7.67
CA VAL A 383 -0.87 5.12 -8.88
C VAL A 383 -0.38 3.71 -8.56
N ALA A 384 0.74 3.58 -7.84
CA ALA A 384 1.30 2.30 -7.39
C ALA A 384 0.31 1.50 -6.56
N ALA A 385 -0.25 2.13 -5.52
CA ALA A 385 -1.23 1.52 -4.65
C ALA A 385 -2.52 1.13 -5.41
N GLY A 386 -2.96 1.97 -6.36
CA GLY A 386 -4.14 1.72 -7.19
C GLY A 386 -3.97 0.51 -8.12
N ILE A 387 -2.85 0.45 -8.86
CA ILE A 387 -2.54 -0.69 -9.74
C ILE A 387 -2.46 -1.98 -8.93
N PHE A 388 -1.71 -1.97 -7.82
CA PHE A 388 -1.59 -3.14 -6.96
C PHE A 388 -2.94 -3.58 -6.35
N ALA A 389 -3.78 -2.64 -5.93
CA ALA A 389 -5.12 -2.93 -5.41
C ALA A 389 -6.02 -3.59 -6.47
N VAL A 390 -6.05 -3.05 -7.68
CA VAL A 390 -6.86 -3.60 -8.79
C VAL A 390 -6.37 -5.00 -9.17
N SER A 391 -5.05 -5.18 -9.32
CA SER A 391 -4.45 -6.49 -9.58
C SER A 391 -4.79 -7.48 -8.46
N SER A 392 -4.76 -7.05 -7.20
CA SER A 392 -5.10 -7.90 -6.05
C SER A 392 -6.56 -8.33 -6.08
N ILE A 393 -7.48 -7.42 -6.43
CA ILE A 393 -8.90 -7.76 -6.60
C ILE A 393 -9.07 -8.77 -7.75
N HIS A 394 -8.35 -8.61 -8.87
CA HIS A 394 -8.42 -9.55 -9.98
C HIS A 394 -7.99 -10.96 -9.57
N VAL A 395 -6.90 -11.10 -8.82
CA VAL A 395 -6.46 -12.39 -8.27
C VAL A 395 -7.47 -12.94 -7.25
N MET A 396 -8.08 -12.08 -6.42
CA MET A 396 -9.12 -12.53 -5.47
C MET A 396 -10.40 -13.01 -6.16
N LEU A 397 -10.74 -12.46 -7.33
CA LEU A 397 -11.87 -12.92 -8.14
C LEU A 397 -11.63 -14.31 -8.74
N LEU A 398 -10.36 -14.73 -8.86
CA LEU A 398 -9.97 -16.02 -9.38
C LEU A 398 -8.95 -16.68 -8.44
N LEU A 399 -9.48 -17.22 -7.33
CA LEU A 399 -8.67 -17.68 -6.20
C LEU A 399 -7.98 -19.01 -6.52
N ASP A 400 -6.67 -18.99 -6.66
CA ASP A 400 -5.87 -20.19 -6.90
C ASP A 400 -5.91 -21.17 -5.70
N ILE A 401 -6.15 -22.45 -5.99
CA ILE A 401 -6.19 -23.57 -5.03
C ILE A 401 -4.79 -24.19 -4.98
N ALA A 402 -3.80 -23.36 -4.65
CA ALA A 402 -2.45 -23.79 -4.35
C ALA A 402 -2.20 -23.68 -2.84
N LYS A 403 -1.24 -24.42 -2.30
CA LYS A 403 -0.81 -24.27 -0.89
C LYS A 403 -0.09 -22.93 -0.69
N ASP A 404 0.78 -22.61 -1.63
CA ASP A 404 1.54 -21.37 -1.66
C ASP A 404 1.06 -20.53 -2.83
N ILE A 405 0.64 -19.30 -2.55
CA ILE A 405 0.27 -18.29 -3.54
C ILE A 405 1.07 -17.03 -3.28
N LEU A 406 1.40 -16.30 -4.34
CA LEU A 406 1.98 -14.97 -4.23
C LEU A 406 0.91 -13.93 -4.50
N LEU A 407 0.92 -12.84 -3.74
CA LEU A 407 0.18 -11.63 -4.13
C LEU A 407 0.70 -11.14 -5.49
N PRO A 408 -0.12 -10.41 -6.27
CA PRO A 408 0.31 -9.88 -7.55
C PRO A 408 1.56 -9.02 -7.38
N ASP A 409 2.46 -9.11 -8.35
CA ASP A 409 3.69 -8.35 -8.32
C ASP A 409 3.45 -6.86 -8.63
N VAL A 410 4.42 -6.03 -8.24
CA VAL A 410 4.50 -4.64 -8.67
C VAL A 410 5.45 -4.56 -9.86
N ASP A 411 5.07 -3.79 -10.87
CA ASP A 411 5.91 -3.54 -12.03
C ASP A 411 7.28 -2.97 -11.63
N SER A 412 8.35 -3.50 -12.22
CA SER A 412 9.73 -3.14 -11.86
C SER A 412 10.08 -1.69 -12.22
N ALA A 413 9.49 -1.13 -13.28
CA ALA A 413 9.66 0.28 -13.61
C ALA A 413 8.97 1.16 -12.56
N LEU A 414 7.79 0.75 -12.09
CA LEU A 414 7.09 1.44 -11.01
C LEU A 414 7.90 1.39 -9.70
N LEU A 415 8.48 0.24 -9.35
CA LEU A 415 9.39 0.11 -8.20
C LEU A 415 10.61 1.04 -8.34
N ALA A 416 11.23 1.09 -9.51
CA ALA A 416 12.39 1.96 -9.77
C ALA A 416 12.03 3.44 -9.62
N ILE A 417 10.91 3.87 -10.20
CA ILE A 417 10.41 5.25 -10.10
C ILE A 417 10.09 5.60 -8.65
N PHE A 418 9.48 4.68 -7.91
CA PHE A 418 9.21 4.87 -6.48
C PHE A 418 10.50 5.02 -5.68
N GLY A 419 11.49 4.15 -5.88
CA GLY A 419 12.79 4.21 -5.22
C GLY A 419 13.53 5.52 -5.51
N LEU A 420 13.53 5.97 -6.77
CA LEU A 420 14.13 7.25 -7.16
C LEU A 420 13.44 8.44 -6.49
N GLY A 421 12.10 8.45 -6.43
CA GLY A 421 11.34 9.51 -5.77
C GLY A 421 11.67 9.63 -4.27
N GLN A 422 11.73 8.48 -3.58
CA GLN A 422 12.07 8.41 -2.15
C GLN A 422 13.52 8.82 -1.88
N GLY A 423 14.45 8.42 -2.75
CA GLY A 423 15.86 8.84 -2.69
C GLY A 423 16.01 10.35 -2.87
N ALA A 424 15.36 10.93 -3.89
CA ALA A 424 15.37 12.37 -4.13
C ALA A 424 14.79 13.15 -2.94
N TYR A 425 13.72 12.65 -2.33
CA TYR A 425 13.12 13.26 -1.14
C TYR A 425 14.07 13.24 0.07
N LEU A 426 14.74 12.12 0.34
CA LEU A 426 15.73 12.05 1.44
C LEU A 426 16.88 13.02 1.22
N VAL A 427 17.38 13.15 -0.02
CA VAL A 427 18.42 14.13 -0.37
C VAL A 427 17.92 15.56 -0.15
N LYS A 428 16.71 15.89 -0.63
CA LYS A 428 16.08 17.19 -0.40
C LYS A 428 15.98 17.51 1.10
N LYS A 429 15.50 16.55 1.90
CA LYS A 429 15.41 16.67 3.36
C LYS A 429 16.78 16.79 4.03
N ALA A 430 17.81 16.14 3.52
CA ALA A 430 19.17 16.24 4.05
C ALA A 430 19.77 17.63 3.80
N VAL A 431 19.59 18.18 2.59
CA VAL A 431 20.20 19.45 2.16
C VAL A 431 19.48 20.69 2.70
N LEU A 432 18.15 20.68 2.80
CA LEU A 432 17.39 21.88 3.21
C LEU A 432 17.48 22.16 4.73
N PRO A 433 17.50 23.43 5.18
CA PRO A 433 17.49 23.78 6.60
C PRO A 433 16.29 23.18 7.36
N ALA A 434 16.42 23.01 8.67
CA ALA A 434 15.32 22.54 9.52
C ALA A 434 14.07 23.42 9.31
N GLY A 435 12.91 22.79 9.11
CA GLY A 435 11.64 23.49 8.88
C GLY A 435 11.36 23.95 7.44
N LYS A 436 12.31 23.80 6.50
CA LYS A 436 12.14 24.21 5.08
C LYS A 436 11.94 23.08 4.09
N GLY A 437 12.07 21.82 4.52
CA GLY A 437 12.06 20.67 3.65
C GLY A 437 10.75 19.92 3.59
#